data_AF-A0A3A4PLH5-F1
#
_entry.id   AF-A0A3A4PLH5-F1
#
_cell.length_a   1.000
_cell.length_b   1.000
_cell.length_c   1.000
_cell.angle_alpha   90.00
_cell.angle_beta   90.00
_cell.angle_gamma   90.00
#
_symmetry.space_group_name_H-M   'P 1'
#
loop_
_entity.id
_entity.type
_entity.pdbx_description
1 polymer ?
#
loop_
_entity_poly.entity_id
_entity_poly.type
_entity_poly.pdbx_seq_one_letter_code
_entity_poly.pdbx_strand_id
1 'polypeptide(L)'
;MVNPDARFPFPAALCTSVNEQVVHGIPGDRALRNGDIVSIDCGVRLGGYCGDAAVTIAIGQVAPEVARLMRVTLRSLELAIERSRPGVMWSEIARAVQSFVEGERFSVVRDFVGHGIGRDLHEDPKVPNYWDRKRRNKDFRLVEGMVLAIEPMVNMGTAAVEYGDGDRWVVVTKDRRAAAHYEHTIAITAAGCDVLTRGNGVMARAV
;
A
#
# COMPACT_ATOMS: atom_id res chain seq x y z
N MET A 1 -4.21 -9.56 -11.15
CA MET A 1 -5.10 -8.80 -10.24
C MET A 1 -6.55 -9.06 -10.61
N VAL A 2 -7.46 -9.13 -9.63
CA VAL A 2 -8.90 -9.32 -9.87
C VAL A 2 -9.64 -8.15 -9.24
N ASN A 3 -10.38 -7.39 -10.05
CA ASN A 3 -11.30 -6.36 -9.59
C ASN A 3 -12.71 -6.72 -10.12
N PRO A 4 -13.66 -7.10 -9.26
CA PRO A 4 -15.01 -7.50 -9.69
C PRO A 4 -15.80 -6.35 -10.30
N ASP A 5 -15.40 -5.11 -10.01
CA ASP A 5 -16.03 -3.90 -10.54
C ASP A 5 -15.50 -3.51 -11.93
N ALA A 6 -14.36 -4.07 -12.35
CA ALA A 6 -13.69 -3.69 -13.59
C ALA A 6 -14.36 -4.30 -14.83
N ARG A 7 -14.32 -3.57 -15.94
CA ARG A 7 -14.92 -4.02 -17.22
C ARG A 7 -14.14 -5.15 -17.90
N PHE A 8 -12.84 -5.27 -17.61
CA PHE A 8 -11.95 -6.25 -18.21
C PHE A 8 -10.84 -6.67 -17.23
N PRO A 9 -10.19 -7.83 -17.42
CA PRO A 9 -9.02 -8.23 -16.64
C PRO A 9 -7.88 -7.22 -16.73
N PHE A 10 -7.13 -7.00 -15.64
CA PHE A 10 -6.06 -6.00 -15.62
C PHE A 10 -5.09 -6.20 -16.81
N PRO A 11 -4.86 -5.18 -17.65
CA PRO A 11 -4.28 -5.38 -18.99
C PRO A 11 -2.75 -5.36 -19.01
N ALA A 12 -2.09 -5.17 -17.87
CA ALA A 12 -0.64 -5.00 -17.78
C ALA A 12 0.00 -5.90 -16.72
N ALA A 13 1.33 -5.95 -16.71
CA ALA A 13 2.10 -6.73 -15.74
C ALA A 13 2.37 -5.99 -14.42
N LEU A 14 2.31 -4.65 -14.44
CA LEU A 14 2.58 -3.77 -13.31
C LEU A 14 1.47 -2.74 -13.18
N CYS A 15 1.19 -2.31 -11.96
CA CYS A 15 0.45 -1.08 -11.73
C CYS A 15 1.44 0.09 -11.65
N THR A 16 1.16 1.17 -12.38
CA THR A 16 1.95 2.42 -12.34
C THR A 16 1.03 3.60 -12.09
N SER A 17 0.97 4.04 -10.83
CA SER A 17 0.06 5.10 -10.37
C SER A 17 0.81 6.42 -10.23
N VAL A 18 0.51 7.40 -11.07
CA VAL A 18 1.22 8.70 -11.09
C VAL A 18 0.44 9.77 -10.31
N ASN A 19 1.12 10.50 -9.43
CA ASN A 19 0.63 11.65 -8.67
C ASN A 19 -0.65 11.40 -7.86
N GLU A 20 -1.83 11.82 -8.34
CA GLU A 20 -3.12 11.65 -7.67
C GLU A 20 -3.67 10.22 -7.76
N GLN A 21 -3.05 9.39 -8.61
CA GLN A 21 -3.41 7.98 -8.71
C GLN A 21 -2.90 7.24 -7.46
N VAL A 22 -3.83 6.64 -6.72
CA VAL A 22 -3.58 5.94 -5.46
C VAL A 22 -3.04 4.53 -5.74
N VAL A 23 -3.78 3.74 -6.52
CA VAL A 23 -3.49 2.34 -6.86
C VAL A 23 -4.05 1.99 -8.24
N HIS A 24 -3.63 0.85 -8.79
CA HIS A 24 -4.17 0.26 -10.02
C HIS A 24 -4.06 1.15 -11.27
N GLY A 25 -3.10 2.09 -11.30
CA GLY A 25 -2.77 2.82 -12.52
C GLY A 25 -2.36 1.86 -13.64
N ILE A 26 -2.99 1.96 -14.81
CA ILE A 26 -2.64 1.16 -15.98
C ILE A 26 -1.50 1.87 -16.73
N PRO A 27 -0.35 1.20 -16.98
CA PRO A 27 0.73 1.76 -17.77
C PRO A 27 0.26 2.20 -19.17
N GLY A 28 0.79 3.32 -19.66
CA GLY A 28 0.50 3.86 -20.99
C GLY A 28 1.56 4.85 -21.46
N ASP A 29 1.25 5.64 -22.49
CA ASP A 29 2.23 6.50 -23.19
C ASP A 29 2.58 7.81 -22.45
N ARG A 30 2.11 8.02 -21.21
CA ARG A 30 2.39 9.23 -20.44
C ARG A 30 3.89 9.29 -20.10
N ALA A 31 4.59 10.24 -20.72
CA ALA A 31 5.94 10.59 -20.30
C ALA A 31 5.93 11.23 -18.90
N LEU A 32 6.70 10.65 -17.98
CA LEU A 32 6.92 11.18 -16.63
C LEU A 32 7.73 12.48 -16.70
N ARG A 33 7.44 13.42 -15.81
CA ARG A 33 8.06 14.75 -15.78
C ARG A 33 8.76 15.00 -14.46
N ASN A 34 9.76 15.89 -14.47
CA ASN A 34 10.38 16.36 -13.25
C ASN A 34 9.32 16.94 -12.30
N GLY A 35 9.27 16.44 -11.07
CA GLY A 35 8.27 16.80 -10.07
C GLY A 35 7.12 15.80 -9.92
N ASP A 36 7.00 14.82 -10.81
CA ASP A 36 6.04 13.71 -10.65
C ASP A 36 6.52 12.73 -9.55
N ILE A 37 5.57 12.02 -8.96
CA ILE A 37 5.81 10.76 -8.25
C ILE A 37 5.07 9.62 -8.95
N VAL A 38 5.65 8.43 -8.93
CA VAL A 38 5.03 7.22 -9.47
C VAL A 38 5.13 6.08 -8.47
N SER A 39 3.99 5.50 -8.11
CA SER A 39 3.92 4.24 -7.37
C SER A 39 3.95 3.08 -8.35
N ILE A 40 4.91 2.18 -8.17
CA ILE A 40 5.05 0.93 -8.94
C ILE A 40 4.69 -0.21 -8.00
N ASP A 41 3.76 -1.06 -8.42
CA ASP A 41 3.22 -2.18 -7.65
C ASP A 41 3.28 -3.45 -8.52
N CYS A 42 3.81 -4.52 -7.93
CA CYS A 42 4.26 -5.73 -8.62
C CYS A 42 3.95 -7.01 -7.81
N GLY A 43 2.88 -7.69 -8.21
CA GLY A 43 2.59 -9.05 -7.80
C GLY A 43 3.25 -10.10 -8.70
N VAL A 44 3.94 -11.08 -8.12
CA VAL A 44 4.56 -12.22 -8.83
C VAL A 44 3.98 -13.52 -8.32
N ARG A 45 3.74 -14.48 -9.22
CA ARG A 45 3.43 -15.88 -8.87
C ARG A 45 4.55 -16.80 -9.34
N LEU A 46 5.24 -17.44 -8.39
CA LEU A 46 6.39 -18.32 -8.66
C LEU A 46 6.29 -19.59 -7.79
N GLY A 47 6.48 -20.76 -8.39
CA GLY A 47 6.46 -22.03 -7.65
C GLY A 47 5.14 -22.31 -6.90
N GLY A 48 4.03 -21.73 -7.36
CA GLY A 48 2.71 -21.86 -6.70
C GLY A 48 2.44 -20.85 -5.57
N TYR A 49 3.36 -19.92 -5.31
CA TYR A 49 3.21 -18.88 -4.29
C TYR A 49 3.22 -17.49 -4.90
N CYS A 50 2.52 -16.57 -4.25
CA CYS A 50 2.48 -15.16 -4.59
C CYS A 50 3.41 -14.35 -3.69
N GLY A 51 4.02 -13.31 -4.24
CA GLY A 51 4.69 -12.25 -3.50
C GLY A 51 4.27 -10.90 -4.07
N ASP A 52 4.19 -9.89 -3.21
CA ASP A 52 3.69 -8.57 -3.58
C ASP A 52 4.49 -7.44 -2.91
N ALA A 53 4.67 -6.36 -3.66
CA ALA A 53 5.44 -5.20 -3.23
C ALA A 53 5.16 -3.97 -4.09
N ALA A 54 5.15 -2.82 -3.43
CA ALA A 54 4.97 -1.53 -4.04
C ALA A 54 5.94 -0.48 -3.50
N VAL A 55 6.30 0.48 -4.34
CA VAL A 55 7.19 1.59 -4.01
C VAL A 55 6.79 2.85 -4.76
N THR A 56 6.71 3.98 -4.04
CA THR A 56 6.62 5.31 -4.67
C THR A 56 8.01 5.88 -4.92
N ILE A 57 8.26 6.31 -6.16
CA ILE A 57 9.53 6.88 -6.64
C ILE A 57 9.30 8.32 -7.11
N ALA A 58 10.21 9.22 -6.75
CA ALA A 58 10.25 10.60 -7.23
C ALA A 58 10.91 10.69 -8.61
N ILE A 59 10.32 11.49 -9.50
CA ILE A 59 10.89 11.78 -10.82
C ILE A 59 11.59 13.13 -10.76
N GLY A 60 12.93 13.09 -10.65
CA GLY A 60 13.73 14.29 -10.46
C GLY A 60 13.44 14.98 -9.12
N GLN A 61 13.32 16.31 -9.12
CA GLN A 61 13.06 17.09 -7.91
C GLN A 61 11.56 17.32 -7.71
N VAL A 62 11.03 16.76 -6.62
CA VAL A 62 9.63 16.95 -6.18
C VAL A 62 9.50 18.08 -5.17
N ALA A 63 8.29 18.63 -5.03
CA ALA A 63 8.00 19.64 -4.02
C ALA A 63 8.24 19.12 -2.59
N PRO A 64 8.66 19.95 -1.62
CA PRO A 64 8.95 19.50 -0.25
C PRO A 64 7.80 18.76 0.44
N GLU A 65 6.56 19.18 0.18
CA GLU A 65 5.36 18.53 0.73
C GLU A 65 5.11 17.14 0.12
N VAL A 66 5.41 16.95 -1.17
CA VAL A 66 5.35 15.64 -1.84
C VAL A 66 6.44 14.71 -1.32
N ALA A 67 7.66 15.22 -1.13
CA ALA A 67 8.72 14.45 -0.47
C ALA A 67 8.33 14.05 0.97
N ARG A 68 7.60 14.92 1.68
CA ARG A 68 7.08 14.60 3.02
C ARG A 68 5.99 13.52 2.96
N LEU A 69 5.09 13.58 1.99
CA LEU A 69 4.09 12.52 1.74
C LEU A 69 4.76 11.16 1.57
N MET A 70 5.77 11.06 0.69
CA MET A 70 6.50 9.82 0.45
C MET A 70 7.14 9.29 1.74
N ARG A 71 7.85 10.15 2.49
CA ARG A 71 8.48 9.76 3.77
C ARG A 71 7.48 9.29 4.81
N VAL A 72 6.35 9.98 4.96
CA VAL A 72 5.32 9.59 5.94
C VAL A 72 4.68 8.28 5.54
N THR A 73 4.43 8.06 4.25
CA THR A 73 3.85 6.80 3.76
C THR A 73 4.80 5.63 4.03
N LEU A 74 6.08 5.77 3.67
CA LEU A 74 7.10 4.76 3.95
C LEU A 74 7.24 4.51 5.46
N ARG A 75 7.34 5.57 6.27
CA ARG A 75 7.45 5.43 7.72
C ARG A 75 6.24 4.76 8.34
N SER A 76 5.06 4.94 7.76
CA SER A 76 3.84 4.26 8.23
C SER A 76 3.88 2.75 7.96
N LEU A 77 4.44 2.31 6.84
CA LEU A 77 4.71 0.90 6.55
C LEU A 77 5.72 0.33 7.55
N GLU A 78 6.84 1.02 7.75
CA GLU A 78 7.86 0.63 8.72
C GLU A 78 7.28 0.49 10.13
N LEU A 79 6.45 1.44 10.57
CA LEU A 79 5.77 1.39 11.86
C LEU A 79 4.86 0.16 11.99
N ALA A 80 4.17 -0.22 10.91
CA ALA A 80 3.33 -1.42 10.90
C ALA A 80 4.17 -2.69 11.04
N ILE A 81 5.29 -2.77 10.32
CA ILE A 81 6.23 -3.89 10.34
C ILE A 81 6.89 -4.01 11.73
N GLU A 82 7.39 -2.91 12.29
CA GLU A 82 8.02 -2.86 13.63
C GLU A 82 7.10 -3.39 14.74
N ARG A 83 5.78 -3.23 14.58
CA ARG A 83 4.77 -3.69 15.54
C ARG A 83 4.23 -5.09 15.23
N SER A 84 4.56 -5.66 14.07
CA SER A 84 4.05 -6.95 13.63
C SER A 84 4.80 -8.09 14.31
N ARG A 85 4.14 -8.69 15.31
CA ARG A 85 4.64 -9.84 16.07
C ARG A 85 3.49 -10.69 16.60
N PRO A 86 3.72 -11.98 16.91
CA PRO A 86 2.69 -12.84 17.46
C PRO A 86 1.99 -12.24 18.68
N GLY A 87 0.68 -12.41 18.76
CA GLY A 87 -0.14 -11.97 19.88
C GLY A 87 -0.71 -10.56 19.75
N VAL A 88 -0.20 -9.71 18.85
CA VAL A 88 -0.73 -8.35 18.65
C VAL A 88 -2.04 -8.39 17.86
N MET A 89 -3.04 -7.60 18.27
CA MET A 89 -4.25 -7.40 17.47
C MET A 89 -3.96 -6.44 16.31
N TRP A 90 -4.41 -6.76 15.10
CA TRP A 90 -4.18 -5.91 13.94
C TRP A 90 -4.71 -4.49 14.14
N SER A 91 -5.85 -4.32 14.83
CA SER A 91 -6.39 -3.00 15.17
C SER A 91 -5.44 -2.11 15.98
N GLU A 92 -4.55 -2.67 16.80
CA GLU A 92 -3.54 -1.89 17.53
C GLU A 92 -2.52 -1.28 16.58
N ILE A 93 -2.12 -2.04 15.56
CA ILE A 93 -1.21 -1.60 14.50
C ILE A 93 -1.89 -0.56 13.62
N ALA A 94 -3.11 -0.86 13.14
CA ALA A 94 -3.89 0.03 12.29
C ALA A 94 -4.18 1.39 12.95
N ARG A 95 -4.47 1.41 14.27
CA ARG A 95 -4.61 2.68 15.02
C ARG A 95 -3.29 3.46 15.06
N ALA A 96 -2.17 2.78 15.28
CA ALA A 96 -0.87 3.45 15.34
C ALA A 96 -0.48 4.06 13.99
N VAL A 97 -0.68 3.32 12.90
CA VAL A 97 -0.49 3.79 11.52
C VAL A 97 -1.37 5.01 11.24
N GLN A 98 -2.67 4.89 11.51
CA GLN A 98 -3.62 5.99 11.29
C GLN A 98 -3.26 7.24 12.09
N SER A 99 -3.01 7.10 13.40
CA SER A 99 -2.66 8.23 14.27
C SER A 99 -1.36 8.91 13.83
N PHE A 100 -0.37 8.15 13.36
CA PHE A 100 0.86 8.70 12.83
C PHE A 100 0.61 9.51 11.54
N VAL A 101 -0.06 8.93 10.56
CA VAL A 101 -0.34 9.58 9.27
C VAL A 101 -1.21 10.83 9.44
N GLU A 102 -2.29 10.74 10.23
CA GLU A 102 -3.20 11.86 10.47
C GLU A 102 -2.54 12.96 11.32
N GLY A 103 -1.64 12.59 12.26
CA GLY A 103 -0.81 13.53 13.01
C GLY A 103 0.14 14.33 12.12
N GLU A 104 0.60 13.74 11.03
CA GLU A 104 1.39 14.40 9.98
C GLU A 104 0.54 15.21 9.00
N ARG A 105 -0.77 15.39 9.24
CA ARG A 105 -1.71 16.14 8.39
C ARG A 105 -1.90 15.55 6.99
N PHE A 106 -1.76 14.24 6.86
CA PHE A 106 -2.15 13.47 5.69
C PHE A 106 -3.34 12.55 6.04
N SER A 107 -3.84 11.78 5.09
CA SER A 107 -4.96 10.87 5.35
C SER A 107 -4.72 9.47 4.80
N VAL A 108 -5.28 8.48 5.48
CA VAL A 108 -5.19 7.06 5.07
C VAL A 108 -6.40 6.69 4.22
N VAL A 109 -6.16 6.08 3.06
CA VAL A 109 -7.22 5.53 2.20
C VAL A 109 -7.97 4.41 2.92
N ARG A 110 -9.31 4.37 2.75
CA ARG A 110 -10.17 3.45 3.50
C ARG A 110 -10.84 2.36 2.66
N ASP A 111 -10.91 2.58 1.36
CA ASP A 111 -11.60 1.73 0.39
C ASP A 111 -10.73 0.54 -0.06
N PHE A 112 -9.40 0.70 0.01
CA PHE A 112 -8.38 -0.28 -0.33
C PHE A 112 -7.51 -0.59 0.88
N VAL A 113 -7.12 -1.84 1.03
CA VAL A 113 -6.47 -2.39 2.22
C VAL A 113 -5.60 -3.57 1.81
N GLY A 114 -4.58 -3.86 2.62
CA GLY A 114 -3.78 -5.05 2.46
C GLY A 114 -4.54 -6.35 2.65
N HIS A 115 -3.82 -7.44 2.53
CA HIS A 115 -4.42 -8.77 2.44
C HIS A 115 -3.49 -9.86 2.99
N GLY A 116 -4.06 -11.00 3.32
CA GLY A 116 -3.30 -12.23 3.38
C GLY A 116 -2.75 -12.54 1.98
N ILE A 117 -1.59 -13.18 1.93
CA ILE A 117 -0.97 -13.57 0.67
C ILE A 117 -0.25 -14.90 0.85
N GLY A 118 -0.39 -15.79 -0.12
CA GLY A 118 0.13 -17.14 -0.01
C GLY A 118 0.15 -17.84 -1.36
N ARG A 119 -0.83 -18.70 -1.59
CA ARG A 119 -1.02 -19.35 -2.90
C ARG A 119 -1.80 -18.46 -3.84
N ASP A 120 -2.67 -17.60 -3.33
CA ASP A 120 -3.35 -16.58 -4.09
C ASP A 120 -2.84 -15.18 -3.75
N LEU A 121 -2.99 -14.26 -4.70
CA LEU A 121 -2.50 -12.89 -4.54
C LEU A 121 -3.24 -12.21 -3.39
N HIS A 122 -4.56 -12.31 -3.37
CA HIS A 122 -5.40 -11.77 -2.30
C HIS A 122 -6.09 -12.90 -1.54
N GLU A 123 -5.65 -13.14 -0.31
CA GLU A 123 -6.26 -14.06 0.66
C GLU A 123 -6.79 -13.28 1.87
N ASP A 124 -7.54 -13.97 2.75
CA ASP A 124 -7.85 -13.44 4.07
C ASP A 124 -6.62 -13.51 5.00
N PRO A 125 -6.52 -12.64 6.02
CA PRO A 125 -7.48 -11.59 6.38
C PRO A 125 -7.29 -10.32 5.55
N LYS A 126 -8.29 -9.42 5.56
CA LYS A 126 -8.10 -8.03 5.13
C LYS A 126 -7.28 -7.24 6.16
N VAL A 127 -6.33 -6.45 5.69
CA VAL A 127 -5.27 -5.80 6.48
C VAL A 127 -5.39 -4.26 6.35
N PRO A 128 -6.38 -3.62 7.01
CA PRO A 128 -6.59 -2.18 6.89
C PRO A 128 -5.50 -1.35 7.58
N ASN A 129 -5.04 -0.28 6.92
CA ASN A 129 -4.10 0.70 7.49
C ASN A 129 -4.77 1.75 8.40
N TYR A 130 -6.05 1.54 8.73
CA TYR A 130 -6.85 2.42 9.56
C TYR A 130 -7.74 1.63 10.51
N TRP A 131 -8.18 2.29 11.58
CA TRP A 131 -9.15 1.72 12.50
C TRP A 131 -10.55 2.28 12.28
N ASP A 132 -11.53 1.39 12.20
CA ASP A 132 -12.95 1.73 12.25
C ASP A 132 -13.64 0.82 13.27
N ARG A 133 -14.39 1.42 14.19
CA ARG A 133 -15.20 0.69 15.19
C ARG A 133 -16.15 -0.31 14.53
N LYS A 134 -16.67 -0.03 13.34
CA LYS A 134 -17.54 -0.94 12.58
C LYS A 134 -16.83 -2.23 12.16
N ARG A 135 -15.49 -2.21 12.06
CA ARG A 135 -14.65 -3.35 11.68
C ARG A 135 -14.15 -4.16 12.87
N ARG A 136 -14.51 -3.82 14.12
CA ARG A 136 -14.05 -4.51 15.32
C ARG A 136 -14.26 -6.03 15.29
N ASN A 137 -15.37 -6.49 14.71
CA ASN A 137 -15.69 -7.92 14.63
C ASN A 137 -14.91 -8.66 13.53
N LYS A 138 -14.15 -7.94 12.71
CA LYS A 138 -13.24 -8.47 11.67
C LYS A 138 -11.77 -8.30 12.05
N ASP A 139 -11.50 -7.85 13.28
CA ASP A 139 -10.14 -7.74 13.79
C ASP A 139 -9.57 -9.14 14.02
N PHE A 140 -8.25 -9.27 13.87
CA PHE A 140 -7.57 -10.55 13.98
C PHE A 140 -6.29 -10.39 14.78
N ARG A 141 -5.89 -11.48 15.43
CA ARG A 141 -4.63 -11.57 16.16
C ARG A 141 -3.56 -12.09 15.22
N LEU A 142 -2.39 -11.44 15.20
CA LEU A 142 -1.23 -11.96 14.51
C LEU A 142 -0.77 -13.26 15.19
N VAL A 143 -0.59 -14.30 14.40
CA VAL A 143 -0.04 -15.59 14.84
C VAL A 143 1.12 -15.98 13.93
N GLU A 144 2.08 -16.73 14.50
CA GLU A 144 3.21 -17.26 13.75
C GLU A 144 2.76 -18.05 12.52
N GLY A 145 3.46 -17.86 11.40
CA GLY A 145 3.15 -18.49 10.11
C GLY A 145 2.18 -17.69 9.22
N MET A 146 1.54 -16.63 9.73
CA MET A 146 0.77 -15.71 8.89
C MET A 146 1.68 -14.97 7.91
N VAL A 147 1.22 -14.80 6.67
CA VAL A 147 1.89 -14.00 5.65
C VAL A 147 0.93 -12.93 5.16
N LEU A 148 1.35 -11.67 5.21
CA LEU A 148 0.50 -10.50 4.96
C LEU A 148 1.20 -9.53 4.02
N ALA A 149 0.47 -8.99 3.06
CA ALA A 149 0.78 -7.77 2.35
C ALA A 149 0.28 -6.57 3.18
N ILE A 150 1.22 -5.75 3.64
CA ILE A 150 0.93 -4.48 4.34
C ILE A 150 1.23 -3.35 3.37
N GLU A 151 0.19 -2.61 2.98
CA GLU A 151 0.21 -1.66 1.86
C GLU A 151 -0.44 -0.31 2.24
N PRO A 152 0.19 0.54 3.07
CA PRO A 152 -0.35 1.87 3.33
C PRO A 152 -0.39 2.73 2.06
N MET A 153 -1.61 3.17 1.75
CA MET A 153 -1.92 4.21 0.79
C MET A 153 -2.27 5.50 1.54
N VAL A 154 -1.49 6.54 1.33
CA VAL A 154 -1.64 7.83 2.02
C VAL A 154 -1.89 8.92 0.99
N ASN A 155 -2.93 9.72 1.25
CA ASN A 155 -3.30 10.86 0.43
C ASN A 155 -2.81 12.16 1.09
N MET A 156 -2.34 13.09 0.27
CA MET A 156 -1.97 14.44 0.70
C MET A 156 -3.17 15.26 1.18
N GLY A 157 -4.36 14.96 0.67
CA GLY A 157 -5.61 15.61 1.02
C GLY A 157 -6.52 14.75 1.87
N THR A 158 -7.76 14.58 1.42
CA THR A 158 -8.78 13.76 2.09
C THR A 158 -8.62 12.27 1.80
N ALA A 159 -9.17 11.42 2.69
CA ALA A 159 -9.13 9.97 2.53
C ALA A 159 -10.00 9.44 1.38
N ALA A 160 -10.83 10.31 0.78
CA ALA A 160 -11.81 9.93 -0.22
C ALA A 160 -11.13 9.66 -1.57
N VAL A 161 -11.53 8.55 -2.19
CA VAL A 161 -11.06 8.13 -3.51
C VAL A 161 -12.23 7.84 -4.44
N GLU A 162 -11.97 7.81 -5.74
CA GLU A 162 -12.94 7.45 -6.78
C GLU A 162 -12.23 6.77 -7.96
N TYR A 163 -12.98 6.07 -8.80
CA TYR A 163 -12.43 5.57 -10.07
C TYR A 163 -12.16 6.75 -11.00
N GLY A 164 -10.92 6.86 -11.46
CA GLY A 164 -10.45 7.90 -12.39
C GLY A 164 -10.72 7.58 -13.86
N ASP A 165 -11.20 6.37 -14.15
CA ASP A 165 -11.51 5.87 -15.48
C ASP A 165 -12.92 5.26 -15.57
N GLY A 166 -13.42 5.11 -16.80
CA GLY A 166 -14.71 4.44 -17.06
C GLY A 166 -14.64 2.92 -16.92
N ASP A 167 -13.42 2.36 -16.88
CA ASP A 167 -13.13 0.94 -16.83
C ASP A 167 -13.02 0.38 -15.41
N ARG A 168 -13.04 1.28 -14.41
CA ARG A 168 -13.00 1.00 -12.97
C ARG A 168 -11.72 0.28 -12.56
N TRP A 169 -10.59 0.69 -13.10
CA TRP A 169 -9.27 0.26 -12.63
C TRP A 169 -8.60 1.37 -11.84
N VAL A 170 -8.38 2.52 -12.46
CA VAL A 170 -7.51 3.56 -11.89
C VAL A 170 -8.12 4.18 -10.63
N VAL A 171 -7.46 3.92 -9.51
CA VAL A 171 -7.57 4.57 -8.20
C VAL A 171 -7.24 6.06 -8.17
N VAL A 172 -8.12 7.07 -8.03
CA VAL A 172 -7.65 8.47 -7.83
C VAL A 172 -8.17 9.11 -6.54
N THR A 173 -7.39 10.04 -5.98
CA THR A 173 -7.87 10.90 -4.88
C THR A 173 -9.00 11.81 -5.37
N LYS A 174 -10.04 11.98 -4.56
CA LYS A 174 -11.22 12.78 -4.95
C LYS A 174 -10.91 14.27 -5.08
N ASP A 175 -9.95 14.77 -4.31
CA ASP A 175 -9.48 16.16 -4.37
C ASP A 175 -8.30 16.37 -5.34
N ARG A 176 -7.90 15.31 -6.06
CA ARG A 176 -6.82 15.30 -7.06
C ARG A 176 -5.45 15.73 -6.50
N ARG A 177 -5.26 15.64 -5.19
CA ARG A 177 -3.95 15.79 -4.57
C ARG A 177 -3.16 14.50 -4.65
N ALA A 178 -1.84 14.61 -4.56
CA ALA A 178 -0.95 13.46 -4.67
C ALA A 178 -1.22 12.38 -3.61
N ALA A 179 -0.98 11.13 -3.98
CA ALA A 179 -1.01 9.97 -3.10
C ALA A 179 0.30 9.18 -3.24
N ALA A 180 0.67 8.45 -2.20
CA ALA A 180 1.81 7.54 -2.20
C ALA A 180 1.38 6.17 -1.66
N HIS A 181 2.06 5.14 -2.16
CA HIS A 181 1.79 3.73 -1.88
C HIS A 181 3.13 3.01 -1.70
N TYR A 182 3.31 2.39 -0.54
CA TYR A 182 4.41 1.47 -0.27
C TYR A 182 3.84 0.18 0.27
N GLU A 183 4.49 -0.93 -0.07
CA GLU A 183 4.04 -2.23 0.39
C GLU A 183 5.20 -3.19 0.63
N HIS A 184 5.02 -4.02 1.65
CA HIS A 184 5.81 -5.22 1.81
C HIS A 184 4.93 -6.44 2.14
N THR A 185 5.32 -7.58 1.56
CA THR A 185 4.92 -8.89 2.06
C THR A 185 5.80 -9.26 3.25
N ILE A 186 5.17 -9.58 4.38
CA ILE A 186 5.84 -10.01 5.62
C ILE A 186 5.37 -11.40 6.05
N ALA A 187 6.23 -12.16 6.72
CA ALA A 187 5.88 -13.38 7.43
C ALA A 187 6.02 -13.18 8.93
N ILE A 188 4.97 -13.50 9.69
CA ILE A 188 5.02 -13.47 11.16
C ILE A 188 5.80 -14.68 11.66
N THR A 189 6.84 -14.44 12.45
CA THR A 189 7.72 -15.46 13.04
C THR A 189 7.56 -15.48 14.56
N ALA A 190 8.08 -16.49 15.25
CA ALA A 190 8.08 -16.53 16.71
C ALA A 190 8.69 -15.28 17.39
N ALA A 191 9.65 -14.60 16.74
CA ALA A 191 10.37 -13.46 17.28
C ALA A 191 9.84 -12.08 16.82
N GLY A 192 8.91 -12.03 15.85
CA GLY A 192 8.47 -10.79 15.23
C GLY A 192 7.90 -11.03 13.83
N CYS A 193 8.51 -10.39 12.83
CA CYS A 193 8.24 -10.68 11.43
C CYS A 193 9.50 -10.55 10.57
N ASP A 194 9.53 -11.32 9.49
CA ASP A 194 10.50 -11.21 8.41
C ASP A 194 9.86 -10.47 7.23
N VAL A 195 10.60 -9.55 6.63
CA VAL A 195 10.16 -8.82 5.44
C VAL A 195 10.64 -9.55 4.20
N LEU A 196 9.74 -10.24 3.50
CA LEU A 196 10.07 -11.14 2.39
C LEU A 196 10.41 -10.39 1.10
N THR A 197 9.87 -9.19 0.93
CA THR A 197 10.10 -8.36 -0.26
C THR A 197 11.07 -7.19 -0.01
N ARG A 198 11.84 -7.26 1.08
CA ARG A 198 12.95 -6.33 1.30
C ARG A 198 14.05 -6.69 0.31
N GLY A 199 14.27 -5.86 -0.71
CA GLY A 199 15.40 -6.02 -1.62
C GLY A 199 16.73 -6.02 -0.86
N ASN A 200 17.79 -6.55 -1.47
CA ASN A 200 19.13 -6.75 -0.86
C ASN A 200 19.91 -5.45 -0.54
N GLY A 201 19.27 -4.41 0.01
CA GLY A 201 19.91 -3.21 0.56
C GLY A 201 19.91 -1.97 -0.34
N VAL A 202 19.23 -1.97 -1.50
CA VAL A 202 19.25 -0.81 -2.42
C VAL A 202 18.24 0.29 -2.04
N MET A 203 17.23 -0.01 -1.23
CA MET A 203 16.17 0.97 -0.85
C MET A 203 16.62 2.00 0.20
N ALA A 204 17.77 1.82 0.85
CA ALA A 204 18.32 2.79 1.80
C ALA A 204 18.78 4.13 1.17
N ARG A 205 18.67 4.28 -0.16
CA ARG A 205 19.13 5.46 -0.91
C ARG A 205 18.02 6.22 -1.66
N ALA A 206 16.76 5.82 -1.52
CA ALA A 206 15.66 6.42 -2.28
C ALA A 206 14.90 7.52 -1.50
N VAL A 207 15.47 8.04 -0.40
CA VAL A 207 14.86 9.08 0.46
C VAL A 207 15.78 10.27 0.61
#